data_AF-A0A4Q3KRB7-F1
#
_entry.id   AF-A0A4Q3KRB7-F1
#
_cell.length_a   1.000
_cell.length_b   1.000
_cell.length_c   1.000
_cell.angle_alpha   90.00
_cell.angle_beta   90.00
_cell.angle_gamma   90.00
#
_symmetry.space_group_name_H-M   'P 1'
#
loop_
_entity.id
_entity.type
_entity.pdbx_description
1 polymer ?
#
loop_
_entity_poly.entity_id
_entity_poly.type
_entity_poly.pdbx_seq_one_letter_code
_entity_poly.pdbx_strand_id
1 'polypeptide(L)'
;FTPLPTEASGLVVYTQDKRIARKLAEDIESLEQECIVEVVGQIADNGLHKLCHGLSFNGRPLPPIKVSWQNETRLRFALKGIRPGQIPAMCEAVGLRVVALRRIRIGRVPLAKVAEGEWRFLQGWERF
;
A
#
# COMPACT_ATOMS: atom_id res chain seq x y z
N PHE A 1 7.93 -6.12 11.02
CA PHE A 1 8.14 -4.66 10.95
C PHE A 1 7.25 -3.96 9.93
N THR A 2 6.25 -4.64 9.36
CA THR A 2 5.37 -4.12 8.31
C THR A 2 3.91 -4.24 8.74
N PRO A 3 3.52 -3.60 9.87
CA PRO A 3 2.17 -3.74 10.39
C PRO A 3 1.17 -3.30 9.31
N LEU A 4 0.31 -4.22 8.94
CA LEU A 4 -0.85 -3.92 8.12
C LEU A 4 -1.94 -3.47 9.09
N PRO A 5 -2.69 -2.38 8.82
CA PRO A 5 -3.84 -2.03 9.63
C PRO A 5 -4.80 -3.22 9.76
N THR A 6 -5.49 -3.38 10.89
CA THR A 6 -6.36 -4.54 11.17
C THR A 6 -7.41 -4.78 10.08
N GLU A 7 -7.92 -3.71 9.47
CA GLU A 7 -8.95 -3.78 8.42
C GLU A 7 -8.39 -4.04 7.01
N ALA A 8 -7.06 -4.11 6.88
CA ALA A 8 -6.39 -4.34 5.62
C ALA A 8 -5.97 -5.81 5.47
N SER A 9 -5.91 -6.29 4.22
CA SER A 9 -5.50 -7.65 3.86
C SER A 9 -4.29 -7.68 2.92
N GLY A 10 -3.80 -8.88 2.60
CA GLY A 10 -2.76 -9.08 1.60
C GLY A 10 -1.38 -9.42 2.17
N LEU A 11 -0.34 -9.02 1.44
CA LEU A 11 1.02 -9.51 1.67
C LEU A 11 1.58 -9.08 3.03
N VAL A 12 1.97 -10.07 3.85
CA VAL A 12 2.70 -9.90 5.10
C VAL A 12 3.94 -10.79 5.05
N VAL A 13 5.05 -10.33 5.63
CA VAL A 13 6.32 -11.07 5.65
C VAL A 13 6.63 -11.51 7.06
N TYR A 14 6.77 -12.83 7.23
CA TYR A 14 7.27 -13.46 8.43
C TYR A 14 8.66 -14.02 8.15
N THR A 15 9.59 -13.84 9.09
CA THR A 15 10.96 -14.34 8.94
C THR A 15 11.58 -14.62 10.31
N GLN A 16 12.39 -15.68 10.37
CA GLN A 16 13.33 -15.93 11.46
C GLN A 16 14.78 -15.58 11.06
N ASP A 17 15.02 -15.23 9.79
CA ASP A 17 16.32 -14.76 9.32
C ASP A 17 16.54 -13.30 9.75
N LYS A 18 17.50 -13.11 10.65
CA LYS A 18 17.89 -11.79 11.18
C LYS A 18 18.33 -10.82 10.09
N ARG A 19 18.90 -11.30 8.99
CA ARG A 19 19.33 -10.46 7.86
C ARG A 19 18.13 -9.84 7.15
N ILE A 20 17.10 -10.65 6.89
CA ILE A 20 15.84 -10.18 6.29
C ILE A 20 15.09 -9.29 7.27
N ALA A 21 15.01 -9.67 8.55
CA ALA A 21 14.37 -8.86 9.57
C ALA A 21 14.98 -7.45 9.67
N ARG A 22 16.32 -7.38 9.71
CA ARG A 22 17.07 -6.12 9.70
C ARG A 22 16.83 -5.32 8.42
N LYS A 23 16.95 -5.95 7.26
CA LYS A 23 16.72 -5.28 5.97
C LYS A 23 15.32 -4.65 5.90
N LEU A 24 14.29 -5.38 6.32
CA LEU A 24 12.93 -4.83 6.36
C LEU A 24 12.78 -3.74 7.43
N ALA A 25 13.43 -3.84 8.58
CA ALA A 25 13.37 -2.78 9.59
C ALA A 25 14.02 -1.47 9.13
N GLU A 26 15.16 -1.56 8.43
CA GLU A 26 15.93 -0.41 7.96
C GLU A 26 15.34 0.18 6.65
N ASP A 27 14.95 -0.67 5.70
CA ASP A 27 14.62 -0.22 4.35
C ASP A 27 13.13 0.02 4.09
N ILE A 28 12.20 -0.43 4.95
CA ILE A 28 10.76 -0.44 4.61
C ILE A 28 10.19 0.92 4.24
N GLU A 29 10.70 1.99 4.86
CA GLU A 29 10.33 3.38 4.53
C GLU A 29 10.72 3.74 3.09
N SER A 30 11.77 3.14 2.54
CA SER A 30 12.28 3.37 1.18
C SER A 30 11.74 2.37 0.14
N LEU A 31 11.25 1.22 0.60
CA LEU A 31 10.67 0.18 -0.26
C LEU A 31 9.30 0.62 -0.76
N GLU A 32 9.13 0.58 -2.08
CA GLU A 32 7.84 0.81 -2.70
C GLU A 32 6.88 -0.32 -2.33
N GLN A 33 5.70 0.05 -1.87
CA GLN A 33 4.60 -0.85 -1.60
C GLN A 33 3.46 -0.55 -2.56
N GLU A 34 2.81 -1.61 -3.02
CA GLU A 34 1.63 -1.48 -3.87
C GLU A 34 0.38 -2.00 -3.16
N CYS A 35 -0.66 -1.18 -3.18
CA CYS A 35 -1.95 -1.49 -2.58
C CYS A 35 -3.06 -1.35 -3.63
N ILE A 36 -3.97 -2.32 -3.64
CA ILE A 36 -5.27 -2.20 -4.29
C ILE A 36 -6.25 -1.71 -3.23
N VAL A 37 -6.94 -0.61 -3.56
CA VAL A 37 -7.85 0.07 -2.65
C VAL A 37 -9.21 0.09 -3.33
N GLU A 38 -10.16 -0.63 -2.76
CA GLU A 38 -11.54 -0.59 -3.20
C GLU A 38 -12.24 0.59 -2.51
N VAL A 39 -12.95 1.38 -3.30
CA VAL A 39 -13.55 2.64 -2.88
C VAL A 39 -15.01 2.73 -3.32
N VAL A 40 -15.77 3.52 -2.57
CA VAL A 40 -17.11 3.97 -2.95
C VAL A 40 -17.18 5.50 -2.87
N GLY A 41 -18.18 6.06 -3.55
CA GLY A 41 -18.36 7.51 -3.67
C GLY A 41 -17.95 8.03 -5.04
N GLN A 42 -18.03 9.34 -5.20
CA GLN A 42 -17.67 10.02 -6.43
C GLN A 42 -16.41 10.84 -6.20
N ILE A 43 -15.38 10.56 -6.99
CA ILE A 43 -14.13 11.31 -6.90
C ILE A 43 -14.39 12.77 -7.32
N ALA A 44 -13.87 13.70 -6.54
CA ALA A 44 -13.94 15.13 -6.87
C ALA A 44 -13.19 15.43 -8.18
N ASP A 45 -13.54 16.55 -8.82
CA ASP A 45 -12.81 17.05 -9.98
C ASP A 45 -11.32 17.19 -9.68
N ASN A 46 -10.47 16.70 -10.58
CA ASN A 46 -9.01 16.57 -10.38
C ASN A 46 -8.59 15.75 -9.15
N GLY A 47 -9.48 14.96 -8.56
CA GLY A 47 -9.20 14.16 -7.37
C GLY A 47 -8.10 13.12 -7.61
N LEU A 48 -8.06 12.50 -8.79
CA LEU A 48 -6.99 11.56 -9.13
C LEU A 48 -5.62 12.26 -9.18
N HIS A 49 -5.57 13.48 -9.72
CA HIS A 49 -4.36 14.29 -9.72
C HIS A 49 -3.92 14.65 -8.30
N LYS A 50 -4.87 15.03 -7.42
CA LYS A 50 -4.61 15.29 -6.00
C LYS A 50 -4.06 14.06 -5.27
N LEU A 51 -4.61 12.87 -5.55
CA LEU A 51 -4.09 11.61 -4.99
C LEU A 51 -2.62 11.35 -5.38
N CYS A 52 -2.21 11.76 -6.59
CA CYS A 52 -0.82 11.68 -7.02
C CYS A 52 0.07 12.75 -6.37
N HIS A 53 -0.43 13.97 -6.16
CA HIS A 53 0.34 15.06 -5.57
C HIS A 53 -0.54 16.18 -5.00
N GLY A 54 -0.10 16.80 -3.90
CA GLY A 54 -0.73 18.01 -3.33
C GLY A 54 -1.65 17.76 -2.13
N LEU A 55 -1.63 16.57 -1.56
CA LEU A 55 -2.30 16.25 -0.30
C LEU A 55 -1.33 16.34 0.89
N SER A 56 -1.89 16.49 2.08
CA SER A 56 -1.16 16.47 3.35
C SER A 56 -1.76 15.41 4.27
N PHE A 57 -0.92 14.83 5.14
CA PHE A 57 -1.33 13.85 6.14
C PHE A 57 -0.67 14.18 7.49
N ASN A 58 -1.48 14.28 8.55
CA ASN A 58 -1.04 14.70 9.88
C ASN A 58 -0.20 16.00 9.87
N GLY A 59 -0.69 17.01 9.14
CA GLY A 59 -0.05 18.33 9.05
C GLY A 59 1.24 18.37 8.23
N ARG A 60 1.63 17.29 7.54
CA ARG A 60 2.81 17.25 6.67
C ARG A 60 2.42 17.00 5.22
N PRO A 61 3.02 17.70 4.24
CA PRO A 61 2.77 17.43 2.83
C PRO A 61 3.24 16.03 2.47
N LEU A 62 2.45 15.33 1.65
CA LEU A 62 2.79 14.03 1.12
C LEU A 62 3.72 14.17 -0.10
N PRO A 63 4.75 13.31 -0.23
CA PRO A 63 5.55 13.26 -1.44
C PRO A 63 4.68 12.83 -2.63
N PRO A 64 5.07 13.17 -3.87
CA PRO A 64 4.39 12.67 -5.06
C PRO A 64 4.42 11.14 -5.11
N ILE A 65 3.28 10.55 -5.41
CA ILE A 65 3.08 9.11 -5.54
C ILE A 65 2.36 8.79 -6.85
N LYS A 66 2.30 7.51 -7.21
CA LYS A 66 1.53 7.05 -8.36
C LYS A 66 0.22 6.44 -7.90
N VAL A 67 -0.89 7.00 -8.37
CA VAL A 67 -2.23 6.46 -8.17
C VAL A 67 -2.93 6.36 -9.52
N SER A 68 -3.58 5.22 -9.78
CA SER A 68 -4.31 5.00 -11.02
C SER A 68 -5.54 4.14 -10.79
N TRP A 69 -6.59 4.35 -11.57
CA TRP A 69 -7.71 3.42 -11.62
C TRP A 69 -7.26 2.06 -12.17
N GLN A 70 -7.86 1.00 -11.65
CA GLN A 70 -7.80 -0.36 -12.21
C GLN A 70 -9.12 -0.74 -12.86
N ASN A 71 -10.22 -0.24 -12.29
CA ASN A 71 -11.59 -0.31 -12.80
C ASN A 71 -12.40 0.80 -12.13
N GLU A 72 -13.72 0.75 -12.20
CA GLU A 72 -14.63 1.79 -11.69
C GLU A 72 -14.61 1.93 -10.15
N THR A 73 -14.22 0.90 -9.41
CA THR A 73 -14.28 0.87 -7.94
C THR A 73 -12.93 0.64 -7.27
N ARG A 74 -11.85 0.41 -8.02
CA ARG A 74 -10.52 0.07 -7.48
C ARG A 74 -9.44 1.00 -7.98
N LEU A 75 -8.71 1.55 -7.03
CA LEU A 75 -7.49 2.32 -7.23
C LEU A 75 -6.26 1.46 -6.92
N ARG A 76 -5.19 1.71 -7.66
CA ARG A 76 -3.86 1.15 -7.40
C ARG A 76 -2.95 2.26 -6.92
N PHE A 77 -2.45 2.09 -5.70
CA PHE A 77 -1.52 2.99 -5.05
C PHE A 77 -0.12 2.38 -5.09
N ALA A 78 0.87 3.14 -5.54
CA ALA A 78 2.28 2.82 -5.43
C ALA A 78 3.00 3.95 -4.69
N LEU A 79 3.50 3.66 -3.49
CA LEU A 79 4.08 4.63 -2.58
C LEU A 79 5.06 3.99 -1.59
N LYS A 80 5.86 4.84 -0.95
CA LYS A 80 6.89 4.49 0.02
C LYS A 80 6.49 5.02 1.40
N GLY A 81 6.98 4.41 2.48
CA GLY A 81 6.75 4.91 3.85
C GLY A 81 5.27 5.03 4.23
N ILE A 82 4.45 4.04 3.87
CA ILE A 82 3.00 4.06 4.15
C ILE A 82 2.77 4.13 5.66
N ARG A 83 2.07 5.18 6.10
CA ARG A 83 1.64 5.31 7.50
C ARG A 83 0.23 4.75 7.71
N PRO A 84 -0.08 4.20 8.90
CA PRO A 84 -1.43 3.79 9.25
C PRO A 84 -2.43 4.93 9.04
N GLY A 85 -3.57 4.64 8.39
CA GLY A 85 -4.60 5.63 8.09
C GLY A 85 -4.30 6.60 6.93
N GLN A 86 -3.09 6.59 6.36
CA GLN A 86 -2.71 7.51 5.29
C GLN A 86 -3.58 7.33 4.03
N ILE A 87 -3.70 6.11 3.50
CA ILE A 87 -4.49 5.84 2.29
C ILE A 87 -5.98 6.17 2.50
N PRO A 88 -6.63 5.75 3.61
CA PRO A 88 -7.99 6.19 3.94
C PRO A 88 -8.15 7.72 3.93
N ALA A 89 -7.28 8.45 4.62
CA ALA A 89 -7.34 9.91 4.68
C ALA A 89 -7.13 10.57 3.30
N MET A 90 -6.25 10.00 2.46
CA MET A 90 -6.06 10.48 1.08
C MET A 90 -7.33 10.30 0.23
N CYS A 91 -8.00 9.15 0.35
CA CYS A 91 -9.24 8.88 -0.37
C CYS A 91 -10.36 9.82 0.10
N GLU A 92 -10.50 10.01 1.42
CA GLU A 92 -11.50 10.90 2.01
C GLU A 92 -11.33 12.35 1.52
N ALA A 93 -10.09 12.84 1.44
CA ALA A 93 -9.77 14.17 0.95
C ALA A 93 -10.19 14.44 -0.50
N VAL A 94 -10.51 13.40 -1.28
CA VAL A 94 -10.99 13.51 -2.67
C VAL A 94 -12.42 13.00 -2.85
N GLY A 95 -13.17 12.82 -1.76
CA GLY A 95 -14.58 12.41 -1.80
C GLY A 95 -14.83 10.90 -1.90
N LEU A 96 -13.79 10.09 -1.68
CA LEU A 96 -13.88 8.64 -1.74
C LEU A 96 -13.82 8.02 -0.33
N ARG A 97 -14.57 6.94 -0.13
CA ARG A 97 -14.48 6.13 1.10
C ARG A 97 -13.89 4.77 0.79
N VAL A 98 -12.84 4.39 1.51
CA VAL A 98 -12.23 3.06 1.38
C VAL A 98 -13.16 2.00 1.97
N VAL A 99 -13.39 0.92 1.23
CA VAL A 99 -14.15 -0.26 1.70
C VAL A 99 -13.26 -1.49 1.85
N ALA A 100 -12.16 -1.57 1.12
CA ALA A 100 -11.16 -2.61 1.29
C ALA A 100 -9.78 -2.09 0.90
N LEU A 101 -8.75 -2.57 1.62
CA LEU A 101 -7.35 -2.28 1.30
C LEU A 101 -6.58 -3.58 1.27
N ARG A 102 -5.92 -3.87 0.14
CA ARG A 102 -5.11 -5.07 -0.05
C ARG A 102 -3.71 -4.73 -0.52
N ARG A 103 -2.69 -5.04 0.29
CA ARG A 103 -1.28 -4.93 -0.14
C ARG A 103 -0.90 -6.09 -1.05
N ILE A 104 -0.43 -5.79 -2.27
CA ILE A 104 -0.12 -6.79 -3.29
C ILE A 104 1.39 -6.91 -3.59
N ARG A 105 2.22 -5.95 -3.16
CA ARG A 105 3.68 -5.99 -3.35
C ARG A 105 4.42 -5.20 -2.26
N ILE A 106 5.59 -5.69 -1.87
CA ILE A 106 6.59 -4.96 -1.07
C ILE A 106 7.94 -5.08 -1.78
N GLY A 107 8.56 -3.95 -2.15
CA GLY A 107 9.80 -3.98 -2.92
C GLY A 107 9.59 -4.80 -4.20
N ARG A 108 10.43 -5.79 -4.47
CA ARG A 108 10.25 -6.66 -5.66
C ARG A 108 9.44 -7.93 -5.38
N VAL A 109 8.89 -8.10 -4.17
CA VAL A 109 8.18 -9.31 -3.75
C VAL A 109 6.66 -9.13 -3.90
N PRO A 110 6.02 -9.83 -4.86
CA PRO A 110 4.58 -9.78 -5.03
C PRO A 110 3.86 -10.81 -4.13
N LEU A 111 2.58 -10.53 -3.83
CA LEU A 111 1.67 -11.50 -3.22
C LEU A 111 1.49 -12.74 -4.11
N ALA A 112 1.61 -12.57 -5.44
CA ALA A 112 1.44 -13.63 -6.43
C ALA A 112 0.09 -14.35 -6.30
N LYS A 113 0.06 -15.68 -6.51
CA LYS A 113 -1.15 -16.51 -6.46
C LYS A 113 -1.44 -17.09 -5.06
N VAL A 114 -0.88 -16.50 -3.99
CA VAL A 114 -1.15 -16.94 -2.63
C VAL A 114 -2.60 -16.57 -2.28
N ALA A 115 -3.39 -17.57 -1.92
CA ALA A 115 -4.77 -17.39 -1.48
C ALA A 115 -4.81 -16.68 -0.11
N GLU A 116 -5.96 -16.12 0.23
CA GLU A 116 -6.14 -15.51 1.55
C GLU A 116 -6.04 -16.56 2.66
N GLY A 117 -5.36 -16.22 3.75
CA GLY A 117 -5.07 -17.15 4.86
C GLY A 117 -3.89 -18.11 4.61
N GLU A 118 -3.44 -18.23 3.36
CA GLU A 118 -2.33 -19.10 2.98
C GLU A 118 -0.98 -18.37 3.02
N TRP A 119 0.09 -19.16 3.05
CA TRP A 119 1.45 -18.67 3.02
C TRP A 119 2.33 -19.52 2.09
N ARG A 120 3.48 -18.96 1.72
CA ARG A 120 4.52 -19.68 0.97
C ARG A 120 5.90 -19.19 1.40
N PHE A 121 6.91 -20.00 1.14
CA PHE A 121 8.29 -19.55 1.24
C PHE A 121 8.62 -18.51 0.15
N LEU A 122 9.49 -17.58 0.53
CA LEU A 122 10.15 -16.68 -0.41
C LEU A 122 11.03 -17.50 -1.35
N GLN A 123 10.93 -17.29 -2.65
CA GLN A 123 11.71 -18.02 -3.63
C GLN A 123 13.16 -17.49 -3.65
N GLY A 124 14.13 -18.33 -4.02
CA GLY A 124 15.55 -17.96 -3.96
C GLY A 124 15.95 -16.75 -4.83
N TRP A 125 15.15 -16.41 -5.83
CA TRP A 125 15.35 -15.25 -6.71
C TRP A 125 14.61 -13.98 -6.23
N GLU A 126 13.69 -14.08 -5.27
CA GLU A 126 12.94 -12.94 -4.76
C GLU A 126 13.77 -12.17 -3.73
N ARG A 127 13.79 -10.83 -3.88
CA ARG A 127 14.53 -9.92 -3.00
C ARG A 127 13.69 -8.68 -2.73
N PHE A 128 13.78 -8.15 -1.52
CA PHE A 128 13.15 -6.88 -1.14
C PHE A 128 13.89 -5.69 -1.74
#